data_AF-A0A7G2C219-F1
#
_entry.id   AF-A0A7G2C219-F1
#
_cell.length_a   1.000
_cell.length_b   1.000
_cell.length_c   1.000
_cell.angle_alpha   90.00
_cell.angle_beta   90.00
_cell.angle_gamma   90.00
#
_symmetry.space_group_name_H-M   'P 1'
#
loop_
_entity.id
_entity.type
_entity.pdbx_description
1 polymer ?
#
loop_
_entity_poly.entity_id
_entity_poly.type
_entity_poly.pdbx_seq_one_letter_code
_entity_poly.pdbx_strand_id
1 'polypeptide(L)'
;MSEETVTDKTVEFLVRRDESVPPPNLLDLVPPKSGDYNRIHWREAFDETQKDLRESVWECKSNLDPLTEKQYLGIRNKLFPSARSGQQSRYFFNRAGFKLMESMEATGVWVQLKRITTKHKKHGRRVTFVDVCGGPGSFSQALFSLGKKQDFVLKGYGITLAGVKGLDWYPDLKKSGFVATYGVDGTGDVFKLMNLEALATITKTENVLLVVADGGFTVERDVANYQETISARITYGQWLSALKLLRPGGCFVLKLFDTFSPNTRAFLYLSTFIFEKVHIVKPLHSRVVNSERYLVCKGFIGVPEGWMTYLDDYYDRGFVDNDHSPLLLPLEVMARDTVFMSGIEEMNETIAANQKIALSMIVKAAEAGETGEVPAEEDEQENPSGANKRSRPDDDE
;
A
#
# COMPACT_ATOMS: atom_id res chain seq x y z
N MET A 1 -6.15 -37.18 -9.50
CA MET A 1 -6.13 -36.05 -8.54
C MET A 1 -6.67 -34.85 -9.28
N SER A 2 -7.68 -34.16 -8.76
CA SER A 2 -8.15 -32.90 -9.37
C SER A 2 -6.98 -31.92 -9.38
N GLU A 3 -6.70 -31.30 -10.52
CA GLU A 3 -5.71 -30.22 -10.58
C GLU A 3 -6.17 -29.08 -9.67
N GLU A 4 -5.31 -28.67 -8.73
CA GLU A 4 -5.58 -27.50 -7.91
C GLU A 4 -5.62 -26.26 -8.79
N THR A 5 -6.68 -25.47 -8.65
CA THR A 5 -6.90 -24.23 -9.40
C THR A 5 -7.22 -23.10 -8.43
N VAL A 6 -6.90 -21.87 -8.84
CA VAL A 6 -7.24 -20.65 -8.10
C VAL A 6 -7.86 -19.64 -9.05
N THR A 7 -8.73 -18.80 -8.51
CA THR A 7 -9.42 -17.72 -9.23
C THR A 7 -9.13 -16.38 -8.55
N ASP A 8 -9.44 -15.28 -9.24
CA ASP A 8 -9.43 -13.96 -8.60
C ASP A 8 -10.40 -13.97 -7.41
N LYS A 9 -9.89 -13.69 -6.21
CA LYS A 9 -10.69 -13.55 -4.98
C LYS A 9 -10.02 -12.58 -4.02
N THR A 10 -10.82 -11.96 -3.16
CA THR A 10 -10.30 -11.25 -1.99
C THR A 10 -9.98 -12.26 -0.90
N VAL A 11 -8.77 -12.20 -0.33
CA VAL A 11 -8.41 -12.90 0.91
C VAL A 11 -8.01 -11.89 1.98
N GLU A 12 -8.43 -12.16 3.21
CA GLU A 12 -8.24 -11.29 4.36
C GLU A 12 -7.70 -12.10 5.54
N PHE A 13 -6.72 -11.53 6.24
CA PHE A 13 -6.13 -12.10 7.43
C PHE A 13 -6.16 -11.04 8.53
N LEU A 14 -6.60 -11.44 9.73
CA LEU A 14 -6.50 -10.60 10.92
C LEU A 14 -5.15 -10.85 11.57
N VAL A 15 -4.31 -9.82 11.65
CA VAL A 15 -3.02 -9.88 12.34
C VAL A 15 -3.28 -9.72 13.83
N ARG A 16 -2.88 -10.72 14.61
CA ARG A 16 -3.01 -10.74 16.07
C ARG A 16 -1.65 -10.75 16.72
N ARG A 17 -1.61 -10.32 17.96
CA ARG A 17 -0.48 -10.49 18.88
C ARG A 17 -1.00 -11.12 20.17
N ASP A 18 -0.13 -11.59 21.03
CA ASP A 18 -0.50 -11.92 22.40
C ASP A 18 -0.89 -10.62 23.12
N GLU A 19 -2.16 -10.54 23.54
CA GLU A 19 -2.71 -9.34 24.19
C GLU A 19 -2.02 -9.04 25.54
N SER A 20 -1.42 -10.05 26.17
CA SER A 20 -0.68 -9.91 27.43
C SER A 20 0.70 -9.26 27.26
N VAL A 21 1.25 -9.27 26.04
CA VAL A 21 2.54 -8.64 25.74
C VAL A 21 2.39 -7.12 25.76
N PRO A 22 3.20 -6.38 26.54
CA PRO A 22 3.15 -4.92 26.54
C PRO A 22 3.79 -4.34 25.27
N PRO A 23 3.45 -3.10 24.87
CA PRO A 23 4.17 -2.41 23.80
C PRO A 23 5.68 -2.35 24.10
N PRO A 24 6.57 -2.65 23.13
CA PRO A 24 8.00 -2.53 23.33
C PRO A 24 8.42 -1.09 23.65
N ASN A 25 9.44 -0.92 24.50
CA ASN A 25 10.05 0.38 24.74
C ASN A 25 11.03 0.71 23.61
N LEU A 26 10.58 1.49 22.63
CA LEU A 26 11.40 1.84 21.47
C LEU A 26 12.52 2.85 21.79
N LEU A 27 12.42 3.61 22.89
CA LEU A 27 13.49 4.54 23.27
C LEU A 27 14.81 3.84 23.56
N ASP A 28 14.75 2.63 24.10
CA ASP A 28 15.94 1.82 24.41
C ASP A 28 16.66 1.34 23.13
N LEU A 29 16.00 1.44 21.98
CA LEU A 29 16.55 1.06 20.67
C LEU A 29 17.21 2.24 19.94
N VAL A 30 17.10 3.47 20.45
CA VAL A 30 17.75 4.64 19.85
C VAL A 30 19.26 4.51 20.01
N PRO A 31 20.05 4.41 18.92
CA PRO A 31 21.50 4.38 19.03
C PRO A 31 22.02 5.67 19.69
N PRO A 32 23.12 5.62 20.48
CA PRO A 32 23.77 6.82 20.98
C PRO A 32 24.02 7.84 19.86
N LYS A 33 24.14 9.13 20.18
CA LYS A 33 24.36 10.18 19.16
C LYS A 33 25.60 9.93 18.30
N SER A 34 26.61 9.27 18.85
CA SER A 34 27.85 8.86 18.15
C SER A 34 27.75 7.47 17.50
N GLY A 35 26.64 6.76 17.69
CA GLY A 35 26.39 5.43 17.18
C GLY A 35 25.44 5.44 15.98
N ASP A 36 25.58 4.42 15.14
CA ASP A 36 24.79 4.22 13.93
C ASP A 36 23.79 3.07 14.10
N TYR A 37 22.73 3.11 13.28
CA TYR A 37 21.89 1.94 13.08
C TYR A 37 22.67 0.84 12.37
N ASN A 38 22.41 -0.42 12.71
CA ASN A 38 22.87 -1.54 11.89
C ASN A 38 22.08 -1.56 10.59
N ARG A 39 22.76 -1.38 9.46
CA ARG A 39 22.15 -1.27 8.13
C ARG A 39 22.54 -2.47 7.29
N ILE A 40 21.56 -3.02 6.59
CA ILE A 40 21.72 -4.21 5.76
C ILE A 40 21.32 -3.84 4.34
N HIS A 41 22.12 -4.27 3.37
CA HIS A 41 21.79 -4.09 1.96
C HIS A 41 20.48 -4.82 1.64
N TRP A 42 19.59 -4.26 0.80
CA TRP A 42 18.27 -4.85 0.54
C TRP A 42 18.31 -6.30 0.01
N ARG A 43 19.42 -6.71 -0.63
CA ARG A 43 19.64 -8.11 -1.06
C ARG A 43 19.76 -9.09 0.10
N GLU A 44 20.22 -8.61 1.26
CA GLU A 44 20.50 -9.39 2.47
C GLU A 44 19.46 -9.12 3.57
N ALA A 45 18.50 -8.24 3.32
CA ALA A 45 17.51 -7.80 4.31
C ALA A 45 16.37 -8.82 4.58
N PHE A 46 16.59 -10.08 4.26
CA PHE A 46 15.71 -11.20 4.61
C PHE A 46 16.37 -12.07 5.68
N ASP A 47 15.58 -12.60 6.60
CA ASP A 47 16.04 -13.61 7.55
C ASP A 47 15.65 -15.03 7.11
N GLU A 48 15.93 -16.00 7.99
CA GLU A 48 15.64 -17.42 7.75
C GLU A 48 14.17 -17.79 7.99
N THR A 49 13.36 -16.88 8.54
CA THR A 49 11.93 -17.10 8.78
C THR A 49 11.21 -17.33 7.45
N GLN A 50 10.62 -18.52 7.28
CA GLN A 50 9.92 -18.96 6.05
C GLN A 50 10.75 -18.83 4.76
N LYS A 51 12.08 -18.99 4.86
CA LYS A 51 12.99 -18.93 3.71
C LYS A 51 12.61 -19.89 2.59
N ASP A 52 12.39 -21.17 2.91
CA ASP A 52 12.05 -22.19 1.90
C ASP A 52 10.75 -21.85 1.15
N LEU A 53 9.76 -21.31 1.87
CA LEU A 53 8.52 -20.85 1.27
C LEU A 53 8.78 -19.68 0.29
N ARG A 54 9.51 -18.66 0.74
CA ARG A 54 9.89 -17.49 -0.06
C ARG A 54 10.63 -17.91 -1.34
N GLU A 55 11.66 -18.74 -1.21
CA GLU A 55 12.47 -19.22 -2.34
C GLU A 55 11.65 -20.05 -3.33
N SER A 56 10.71 -20.88 -2.83
CA SER A 56 9.82 -21.65 -3.71
C SER A 56 8.84 -20.78 -4.52
N VAL A 57 8.44 -19.61 -4.00
CA VAL A 57 7.64 -18.63 -4.76
C VAL A 57 8.51 -17.96 -5.82
N TRP A 58 9.76 -17.63 -5.49
CA TRP A 58 10.71 -17.03 -6.43
C TRP A 58 11.01 -17.97 -7.60
N GLU A 59 11.23 -19.24 -7.32
CA GLU A 59 11.39 -20.29 -8.35
C GLU A 59 10.17 -20.34 -9.30
N CYS A 60 8.94 -20.31 -8.74
CA CYS A 60 7.73 -20.28 -9.56
C CYS A 60 7.63 -19.03 -10.44
N LYS A 61 8.17 -17.88 -9.99
CA LYS A 61 8.24 -16.66 -10.79
C LYS A 61 9.28 -16.79 -11.91
N SER A 62 10.45 -17.36 -11.62
CA SER A 62 11.50 -17.63 -12.62
C SER A 62 11.05 -18.61 -13.72
N ASN A 63 10.13 -19.52 -13.42
CA ASN A 63 9.54 -20.40 -14.44
C ASN A 63 8.74 -19.67 -15.53
N LEU A 64 8.38 -18.40 -15.31
CA LEU A 64 7.79 -17.54 -16.34
C LEU A 64 8.84 -16.94 -17.28
N ASP A 65 10.13 -17.08 -16.99
CA ASP A 65 11.18 -16.37 -17.73
C ASP A 65 11.23 -16.61 -19.24
N PRO A 66 10.96 -17.84 -19.72
CA PRO A 66 10.86 -18.13 -21.15
C PRO A 66 9.70 -17.43 -21.88
N LEU A 67 8.68 -16.94 -21.17
CA LEU A 67 7.52 -16.32 -21.79
C LEU A 67 7.81 -14.88 -22.20
N THR A 68 7.40 -14.51 -23.41
CA THR A 68 7.36 -13.09 -23.79
C THR A 68 6.30 -12.36 -22.97
N GLU A 69 6.47 -11.06 -22.77
CA GLU A 69 5.50 -10.24 -22.05
C GLU A 69 4.10 -10.33 -22.67
N LYS A 70 4.00 -10.30 -24.01
CA LYS A 70 2.72 -10.45 -24.73
C LYS A 70 2.03 -11.78 -24.41
N GLN A 71 2.77 -12.89 -24.42
CA GLN A 71 2.22 -14.21 -24.10
C GLN A 71 1.76 -14.27 -22.63
N TYR A 72 2.63 -13.83 -21.71
CA TYR A 72 2.31 -13.79 -20.29
C TYR A 72 1.04 -12.95 -20.01
N LEU A 73 0.97 -11.74 -20.56
CA LEU A 73 -0.17 -10.84 -20.38
C LEU A 73 -1.46 -11.44 -20.96
N GLY A 74 -1.41 -12.02 -22.16
CA GLY A 74 -2.56 -12.66 -22.79
C GLY A 74 -3.12 -13.82 -21.95
N ILE A 75 -2.27 -14.76 -21.56
CA ILE A 75 -2.67 -15.94 -20.77
C ILE A 75 -3.18 -15.49 -19.39
N ARG A 76 -2.43 -14.63 -18.70
CA ARG A 76 -2.82 -14.11 -17.38
C ARG A 76 -4.18 -13.41 -17.45
N ASN A 77 -4.44 -12.56 -18.45
CA ASN A 77 -5.70 -11.83 -18.57
C ASN A 77 -6.90 -12.73 -18.93
N LYS A 78 -6.63 -13.89 -19.55
CA LYS A 78 -7.64 -14.92 -19.81
C LYS A 78 -7.99 -15.69 -18.53
N LEU A 79 -6.98 -16.09 -17.75
CA LEU A 79 -7.14 -16.83 -16.49
C LEU A 79 -7.68 -15.95 -15.34
N PHE A 80 -7.26 -14.69 -15.30
CA PHE A 80 -7.52 -13.74 -14.21
C PHE A 80 -8.12 -12.42 -14.75
N PRO A 81 -9.40 -12.43 -15.17
CA PRO A 81 -10.02 -11.33 -15.90
C PRO A 81 -10.32 -10.10 -15.02
N SER A 82 -10.41 -10.25 -13.70
CA SER A 82 -10.73 -9.13 -12.80
C SER A 82 -9.54 -8.18 -12.68
N ALA A 83 -8.32 -8.68 -12.84
CA ALA A 83 -7.08 -7.92 -12.62
C ALA A 83 -6.43 -7.38 -13.93
N ARG A 84 -7.21 -7.15 -14.98
CA ARG A 84 -6.77 -6.53 -16.25
C ARG A 84 -6.33 -5.07 -16.04
N SER A 85 -5.37 -4.60 -16.86
CA SER A 85 -4.98 -3.17 -16.90
C SER A 85 -6.08 -2.36 -17.62
N GLY A 86 -6.11 -1.03 -17.40
CA GLY A 86 -7.01 -0.10 -18.10
C GLY A 86 -8.22 0.36 -17.28
N GLN A 87 -9.07 1.19 -17.91
CA GLN A 87 -10.29 1.71 -17.31
C GLN A 87 -11.37 0.62 -17.25
N GLN A 88 -11.58 0.06 -16.05
CA GLN A 88 -12.54 -1.04 -15.86
C GLN A 88 -13.95 -0.56 -15.50
N SER A 89 -14.17 0.74 -15.25
CA SER A 89 -15.54 1.26 -15.07
C SER A 89 -15.66 2.76 -15.35
N ARG A 90 -16.92 3.24 -15.35
CA ARG A 90 -17.26 4.66 -15.34
C ARG A 90 -16.94 5.35 -14.00
N TYR A 91 -16.61 4.60 -12.94
CA TYR A 91 -16.48 5.13 -11.58
C TYR A 91 -15.03 5.42 -11.16
N PHE A 92 -14.05 4.73 -11.76
CA PHE A 92 -12.63 4.88 -11.40
C PHE A 92 -11.79 4.94 -12.68
N PHE A 93 -10.86 5.90 -12.76
CA PHE A 93 -9.95 6.01 -13.91
C PHE A 93 -9.01 4.81 -14.04
N ASN A 94 -8.62 4.18 -12.93
CA ASN A 94 -7.81 2.97 -12.96
C ASN A 94 -8.19 1.97 -11.85
N ARG A 95 -7.56 0.80 -11.92
CA ARG A 95 -7.75 -0.33 -11.01
C ARG A 95 -7.38 -0.05 -9.54
N ALA A 96 -6.53 0.93 -9.26
CA ALA A 96 -6.12 1.23 -7.89
C ALA A 96 -7.35 1.59 -7.02
N GLY A 97 -8.30 2.36 -7.57
CA GLY A 97 -9.55 2.68 -6.87
C GLY A 97 -10.36 1.45 -6.43
N PHE A 98 -10.37 0.38 -7.24
CA PHE A 98 -11.03 -0.89 -6.88
C PHE A 98 -10.30 -1.60 -5.74
N LYS A 99 -8.96 -1.68 -5.77
CA LYS A 99 -8.18 -2.32 -4.71
C LYS A 99 -8.42 -1.66 -3.36
N LEU A 100 -8.48 -0.32 -3.32
CA LEU A 100 -8.81 0.43 -2.12
C LEU A 100 -10.24 0.11 -1.65
N MET A 101 -11.22 0.19 -2.55
CA MET A 101 -12.62 -0.10 -2.25
C MET A 101 -12.77 -1.49 -1.62
N GLU A 102 -12.21 -2.52 -2.25
CA GLU A 102 -12.30 -3.91 -1.81
C GLU A 102 -11.62 -4.13 -0.47
N SER A 103 -10.45 -3.52 -0.25
CA SER A 103 -9.73 -3.59 1.02
C SER A 103 -10.52 -2.93 2.16
N MET A 104 -11.16 -1.79 1.88
CA MET A 104 -12.00 -1.08 2.83
C MET A 104 -13.32 -1.82 3.12
N GLU A 105 -13.91 -2.46 2.10
CA GLU A 105 -15.16 -3.21 2.22
C GLU A 105 -14.96 -4.52 2.98
N ALA A 106 -13.95 -5.32 2.63
CA ALA A 106 -13.63 -6.59 3.30
C ALA A 106 -13.46 -6.40 4.81
N THR A 107 -12.72 -5.36 5.19
CA THR A 107 -12.39 -5.10 6.59
C THR A 107 -13.42 -4.21 7.30
N GLY A 108 -14.40 -3.63 6.60
CA GLY A 108 -15.41 -2.76 7.21
C GLY A 108 -14.88 -1.40 7.69
N VAL A 109 -13.97 -0.76 6.96
CA VAL A 109 -13.47 0.60 7.26
C VAL A 109 -14.62 1.62 7.34
N TRP A 110 -15.58 1.56 6.43
CA TRP A 110 -16.75 2.44 6.46
C TRP A 110 -17.60 2.25 7.72
N VAL A 111 -17.69 1.03 8.25
CA VAL A 111 -18.40 0.74 9.50
C VAL A 111 -17.69 1.41 10.67
N GLN A 112 -16.36 1.30 10.74
CA GLN A 112 -15.54 1.98 11.73
C GLN A 112 -15.73 3.50 11.69
N LEU A 113 -15.63 4.11 10.50
CA LEU A 113 -15.81 5.55 10.31
C LEU A 113 -17.22 6.00 10.70
N LYS A 114 -18.26 5.21 10.38
CA LYS A 114 -19.64 5.51 10.77
C LYS A 114 -19.80 5.47 12.29
N ARG A 115 -19.18 4.51 12.97
CA ARG A 115 -19.22 4.34 14.44
C ARG A 115 -18.71 5.60 15.14
N ILE A 116 -17.56 6.12 14.71
CA ILE A 116 -16.88 7.25 15.38
C ILE A 116 -17.48 8.62 15.00
N THR A 117 -18.17 8.73 13.86
CA THR A 117 -18.80 9.98 13.40
C THR A 117 -20.29 10.10 13.74
N THR A 118 -20.86 9.13 14.48
CA THR A 118 -22.29 9.05 14.81
C THR A 118 -22.88 10.31 15.49
N LYS A 119 -22.08 11.11 16.18
CA LYS A 119 -22.53 12.33 16.89
C LYS A 119 -22.77 13.54 15.97
N HIS A 120 -22.33 13.52 14.71
CA HIS A 120 -22.33 14.69 13.81
C HIS A 120 -23.38 14.61 12.67
N LYS A 121 -24.56 14.03 12.92
CA LYS A 121 -25.55 13.76 11.86
C LYS A 121 -26.20 15.00 11.22
N LYS A 122 -26.29 16.14 11.90
CA LYS A 122 -27.08 17.29 11.42
C LYS A 122 -26.57 17.93 10.11
N HIS A 123 -25.30 17.70 9.72
CA HIS A 123 -24.70 18.30 8.51
C HIS A 123 -23.86 17.29 7.67
N GLY A 124 -24.23 16.01 7.71
CA GLY A 124 -23.44 14.93 7.11
C GLY A 124 -22.21 14.54 7.94
N ARG A 125 -21.77 13.28 7.83
CA ARG A 125 -20.56 12.81 8.54
C ARG A 125 -19.33 13.39 7.86
N ARG A 126 -18.76 14.44 8.44
CA ARG A 126 -17.54 15.06 7.92
C ARG A 126 -16.32 14.23 8.31
N VAL A 127 -15.53 13.84 7.32
CA VAL A 127 -14.28 13.09 7.49
C VAL A 127 -13.21 13.72 6.63
N THR A 128 -12.06 14.00 7.23
CA THR A 128 -10.87 14.35 6.46
C THR A 128 -10.07 13.08 6.17
N PHE A 129 -9.69 12.90 4.91
CA PHE A 129 -8.74 11.86 4.50
C PHE A 129 -7.44 12.47 3.99
N VAL A 130 -6.35 11.70 4.08
CA VAL A 130 -5.05 12.06 3.49
C VAL A 130 -4.57 10.94 2.58
N ASP A 131 -4.16 11.28 1.37
CA ASP A 131 -3.62 10.37 0.35
C ASP A 131 -2.10 10.60 0.20
N VAL A 132 -1.30 9.69 0.74
CA VAL A 132 0.16 9.78 0.79
C VAL A 132 0.76 8.95 -0.35
N CYS A 133 1.68 9.56 -1.12
CA CYS A 133 2.14 8.99 -2.39
C CYS A 133 0.97 8.68 -3.35
N GLY A 134 -0.09 9.48 -3.29
CA GLY A 134 -1.35 9.15 -3.94
C GLY A 134 -1.43 9.47 -5.43
N GLY A 135 -0.37 10.06 -5.99
CA GLY A 135 -0.28 10.40 -7.41
C GLY A 135 -0.60 9.23 -8.34
N PRO A 136 -1.42 9.41 -9.39
CA PRO A 136 -2.06 10.65 -9.84
C PRO A 136 -3.41 10.96 -9.15
N GLY A 137 -3.83 10.18 -8.16
CA GLY A 137 -5.00 10.47 -7.31
C GLY A 137 -6.19 9.54 -7.50
N SER A 138 -5.94 8.31 -7.91
CA SER A 138 -6.99 7.30 -8.10
C SER A 138 -7.65 6.87 -6.79
N PHE A 139 -6.89 6.78 -5.71
CA PHE A 139 -7.42 6.54 -4.36
C PHE A 139 -8.30 7.71 -3.92
N SER A 140 -7.81 8.95 -4.04
CA SER A 140 -8.59 10.16 -3.76
C SER A 140 -9.90 10.24 -4.55
N GLN A 141 -9.88 9.96 -5.87
CA GLN A 141 -11.10 9.92 -6.69
C GLN A 141 -12.07 8.86 -6.18
N ALA A 142 -11.57 7.66 -5.88
CA ALA A 142 -12.39 6.58 -5.37
C ALA A 142 -13.03 6.95 -4.03
N LEU A 143 -12.27 7.56 -3.11
CA LEU A 143 -12.77 8.01 -1.82
C LEU A 143 -13.89 9.04 -1.96
N PHE A 144 -13.74 10.07 -2.80
CA PHE A 144 -14.83 11.04 -3.02
C PHE A 144 -16.11 10.38 -3.55
N SER A 145 -15.98 9.44 -4.49
CA SER A 145 -17.11 8.69 -5.06
C SER A 145 -17.78 7.77 -4.03
N LEU A 146 -17.00 6.98 -3.30
CA LEU A 146 -17.47 6.02 -2.31
C LEU A 146 -18.00 6.71 -1.06
N GLY A 147 -17.33 7.75 -0.57
CA GLY A 147 -17.73 8.54 0.59
C GLY A 147 -19.14 9.10 0.43
N LYS A 148 -19.46 9.64 -0.76
CA LYS A 148 -20.81 10.11 -1.08
C LYS A 148 -21.85 8.98 -0.99
N LYS A 149 -21.54 7.79 -1.52
CA LYS A 149 -22.42 6.60 -1.41
C LYS A 149 -22.59 6.13 0.04
N GLN A 150 -21.61 6.39 0.90
CA GLN A 150 -21.58 6.00 2.30
C GLN A 150 -22.12 7.07 3.27
N ASP A 151 -22.72 8.16 2.75
CA ASP A 151 -23.27 9.29 3.51
C ASP A 151 -22.21 10.06 4.33
N PHE A 152 -21.04 10.25 3.71
CA PHE A 152 -19.96 11.10 4.19
C PHE A 152 -19.76 12.35 3.33
N VAL A 153 -19.34 13.43 3.98
CA VAL A 153 -18.80 14.63 3.35
C VAL A 153 -17.29 14.60 3.55
N LEU A 154 -16.55 14.30 2.48
CA LEU A 154 -15.10 14.17 2.56
C LEU A 154 -14.39 15.48 2.25
N LYS A 155 -13.29 15.72 2.95
CA LYS A 155 -12.24 16.69 2.59
C LYS A 155 -10.95 15.91 2.42
N GLY A 156 -10.21 16.17 1.34
CA GLY A 156 -8.99 15.43 1.02
C GLY A 156 -7.76 16.30 1.14
N TYR A 157 -6.66 15.71 1.59
CA TYR A 157 -5.32 16.26 1.46
C TYR A 157 -4.43 15.21 0.81
N GLY A 158 -3.31 15.61 0.22
CA GLY A 158 -2.35 14.62 -0.24
C GLY A 158 -0.97 15.17 -0.56
N ILE A 159 0.00 14.26 -0.55
CA ILE A 159 1.38 14.50 -0.96
C ILE A 159 1.80 13.44 -1.99
N THR A 160 2.51 13.85 -3.02
CA THR A 160 3.07 12.99 -4.08
C THR A 160 4.26 13.71 -4.70
N LEU A 161 5.14 13.01 -5.41
CA LEU A 161 6.27 13.62 -6.10
C LEU A 161 5.82 14.68 -7.12
N ALA A 162 6.43 15.86 -7.06
CA ALA A 162 6.21 16.94 -7.99
C ALA A 162 7.02 16.74 -9.27
N GLY A 163 6.45 17.11 -10.43
CA GLY A 163 7.18 17.14 -11.71
C GLY A 163 7.54 15.77 -12.28
N VAL A 164 7.06 14.68 -11.68
CA VAL A 164 7.22 13.32 -12.22
C VAL A 164 5.97 12.96 -13.02
N LYS A 165 6.17 12.63 -14.30
CA LYS A 165 5.09 12.29 -15.22
C LYS A 165 4.34 11.05 -14.71
N GLY A 166 3.01 11.09 -14.82
CA GLY A 166 2.13 10.06 -14.26
C GLY A 166 1.89 10.11 -12.73
N LEU A 167 2.66 10.89 -11.96
CA LEU A 167 2.52 10.97 -10.50
C LEU A 167 1.90 12.27 -9.98
N ASP A 168 1.64 13.25 -10.84
CA ASP A 168 0.97 14.49 -10.41
C ASP A 168 -0.56 14.32 -10.32
N TRP A 169 -1.20 15.09 -9.44
CA TRP A 169 -2.61 14.97 -9.11
C TRP A 169 -3.53 15.29 -10.29
N TYR A 170 -4.59 14.49 -10.44
CA TYR A 170 -5.66 14.78 -11.39
C TYR A 170 -6.24 16.18 -11.18
N PRO A 171 -6.36 17.02 -12.24
CA PRO A 171 -6.85 18.39 -12.12
C PRO A 171 -8.23 18.52 -11.46
N ASP A 172 -9.11 17.53 -11.66
CA ASP A 172 -10.47 17.54 -11.14
C ASP A 172 -10.57 17.29 -9.63
N LEU A 173 -9.53 16.79 -8.98
CA LEU A 173 -9.53 16.63 -7.52
C LEU A 173 -9.64 17.97 -6.80
N LYS A 174 -9.01 19.02 -7.35
CA LYS A 174 -9.07 20.39 -6.79
C LYS A 174 -10.51 20.93 -6.73
N LYS A 175 -11.40 20.46 -7.60
CA LYS A 175 -12.83 20.83 -7.61
C LYS A 175 -13.65 20.09 -6.54
N SER A 176 -13.09 19.04 -5.93
CA SER A 176 -13.79 18.13 -5.00
C SER A 176 -13.46 18.40 -3.53
N GLY A 177 -12.77 19.50 -3.20
CA GLY A 177 -12.32 19.77 -1.83
C GLY A 177 -11.04 19.04 -1.45
N PHE A 178 -10.18 18.77 -2.43
CA PHE A 178 -8.85 18.20 -2.26
C PHE A 178 -7.77 19.29 -2.20
N VAL A 179 -6.86 19.19 -1.25
CA VAL A 179 -5.72 20.10 -1.07
C VAL A 179 -4.42 19.32 -1.28
N ALA A 180 -3.76 19.55 -2.41
CA ALA A 180 -2.43 19.00 -2.68
C ALA A 180 -1.35 19.83 -1.97
N THR A 181 -0.35 19.16 -1.40
CA THR A 181 0.91 19.76 -0.96
C THR A 181 2.09 18.98 -1.54
N TYR A 182 3.23 19.64 -1.71
CA TYR A 182 4.48 19.03 -2.15
C TYR A 182 5.58 19.20 -1.10
N GLY A 183 5.18 19.30 0.16
CA GLY A 183 6.12 19.52 1.27
C GLY A 183 6.70 20.93 1.30
N VAL A 184 7.62 21.17 2.23
CA VAL A 184 8.26 22.48 2.42
C VAL A 184 9.27 22.82 1.33
N ASP A 185 9.87 21.81 0.69
CA ASP A 185 10.80 22.00 -0.43
C ASP A 185 10.15 21.93 -1.81
N GLY A 186 8.84 21.69 -1.87
CA GLY A 186 8.09 21.60 -3.12
C GLY A 186 8.34 20.33 -3.94
N THR A 187 9.11 19.36 -3.43
CA THR A 187 9.42 18.12 -4.17
C THR A 187 8.35 17.04 -4.00
N GLY A 188 7.62 17.07 -2.89
CA GLY A 188 6.69 16.02 -2.49
C GLY A 188 7.36 14.70 -2.13
N ASP A 189 8.68 14.71 -1.94
CA ASP A 189 9.47 13.55 -1.57
C ASP A 189 9.18 13.15 -0.12
N VAL A 190 8.53 11.99 0.05
CA VAL A 190 8.20 11.44 1.36
C VAL A 190 9.42 10.88 2.10
N PHE A 191 10.58 10.73 1.43
CA PHE A 191 11.84 10.31 2.06
C PHE A 191 12.45 11.38 2.97
N LYS A 192 11.90 12.60 2.92
CA LYS A 192 12.32 13.72 3.73
C LYS A 192 11.32 13.94 4.86
N LEU A 193 11.75 13.69 6.09
CA LEU A 193 10.92 13.86 7.28
C LEU A 193 10.25 15.25 7.34
N MET A 194 10.96 16.31 6.93
CA MET A 194 10.40 17.67 6.88
C MET A 194 9.16 17.82 5.98
N ASN A 195 9.04 17.02 4.92
CA ASN A 195 7.87 17.03 4.04
C ASN A 195 6.67 16.33 4.70
N LEU A 196 6.92 15.29 5.50
CA LEU A 196 5.88 14.66 6.32
C LEU A 196 5.41 15.62 7.43
N GLU A 197 6.33 16.35 8.06
CA GLU A 197 6.00 17.38 9.06
C GLU A 197 5.21 18.55 8.47
N ALA A 198 5.53 18.94 7.24
CA ALA A 198 4.76 19.95 6.52
C ALA A 198 3.30 19.48 6.30
N LEU A 199 3.11 18.23 5.88
CA LEU A 199 1.79 17.63 5.71
C LEU A 199 1.01 17.55 7.04
N ALA A 200 1.67 17.15 8.12
CA ALA A 200 1.10 17.13 9.46
C ALA A 200 0.70 18.54 9.94
N THR A 201 1.50 19.54 9.62
CA THR A 201 1.24 20.94 9.99
C THR A 201 0.00 21.49 9.30
N ILE A 202 -0.14 21.30 7.98
CA ILE A 202 -1.30 21.83 7.24
C ILE A 202 -2.62 21.09 7.56
N THR A 203 -2.52 19.88 8.13
CA THR A 203 -3.67 19.07 8.57
C THR A 203 -3.88 19.12 10.08
N LYS A 204 -3.12 19.93 10.82
CA LYS A 204 -3.12 19.94 12.29
C LYS A 204 -4.49 20.21 12.90
N THR A 205 -5.29 21.08 12.28
CA THR A 205 -6.65 21.42 12.75
C THR A 205 -7.73 20.52 12.17
N GLU A 206 -7.37 19.60 11.28
CA GLU A 206 -8.29 18.69 10.62
C GLU A 206 -8.56 17.44 11.46
N ASN A 207 -9.77 16.89 11.30
CA ASN A 207 -10.13 15.61 11.87
C ASN A 207 -9.79 14.47 10.89
N VAL A 208 -8.49 14.21 10.74
CA VAL A 208 -7.99 13.15 9.84
C VAL A 208 -8.34 11.79 10.41
N LEU A 209 -9.35 11.14 9.81
CA LEU A 209 -9.84 9.82 10.24
C LEU A 209 -9.54 8.71 9.24
N LEU A 210 -8.98 9.05 8.08
CA LEU A 210 -8.55 8.07 7.09
C LEU A 210 -7.23 8.52 6.47
N VAL A 211 -6.21 7.68 6.54
CA VAL A 211 -4.99 7.84 5.74
C VAL A 211 -4.93 6.67 4.77
N VAL A 212 -4.64 6.96 3.51
CA VAL A 212 -4.43 5.94 2.47
C VAL A 212 -3.09 6.19 1.80
N ALA A 213 -2.44 5.11 1.36
CA ALA A 213 -1.12 5.20 0.74
C ALA A 213 -0.89 4.04 -0.26
N ASP A 214 -0.53 4.38 -1.50
CA ASP A 214 -0.32 3.43 -2.61
C ASP A 214 1.05 3.60 -3.28
N GLY A 215 2.00 4.21 -2.56
CA GLY A 215 3.33 4.51 -3.04
C GLY A 215 4.14 3.26 -3.37
N GLY A 216 4.74 3.29 -4.55
CA GLY A 216 5.68 2.28 -5.03
C GLY A 216 6.32 2.76 -6.32
N PHE A 217 7.32 2.02 -6.78
CA PHE A 217 8.04 2.31 -8.01
C PHE A 217 8.30 1.01 -8.77
N THR A 218 8.54 1.14 -10.06
CA THR A 218 8.91 0.02 -10.91
C THR A 218 10.31 -0.44 -10.52
N VAL A 219 10.46 -1.75 -10.34
CA VAL A 219 11.75 -2.40 -10.10
C VAL A 219 12.14 -3.17 -11.36
N GLU A 220 13.44 -3.26 -11.62
CA GLU A 220 13.95 -4.07 -12.72
C GLU A 220 13.59 -5.55 -12.53
N ARG A 221 13.42 -6.26 -13.64
CA ARG A 221 12.89 -7.64 -13.65
C ARG A 221 13.77 -8.61 -12.86
N ASP A 222 15.09 -8.46 -12.96
CA ASP A 222 16.09 -9.30 -12.29
C ASP A 222 16.08 -9.14 -10.77
N VAL A 223 15.60 -8.00 -10.26
CA VAL A 223 15.49 -7.70 -8.83
C VAL A 223 14.05 -7.65 -8.33
N ALA A 224 13.07 -8.01 -9.16
CA ALA A 224 11.65 -7.92 -8.82
C ALA A 224 11.26 -8.73 -7.56
N ASN A 225 11.98 -9.82 -7.28
CA ASN A 225 11.80 -10.62 -6.07
C ASN A 225 12.18 -9.90 -4.77
N TYR A 226 12.98 -8.82 -4.87
CA TYR A 226 13.40 -7.98 -3.74
C TYR A 226 12.54 -6.74 -3.57
N GLN A 227 11.40 -6.63 -4.27
CA GLN A 227 10.54 -5.44 -4.20
C GLN A 227 10.10 -5.10 -2.77
N GLU A 228 9.93 -6.11 -1.91
CA GLU A 228 9.65 -5.91 -0.48
C GLU A 228 10.77 -5.11 0.21
N THR A 229 12.02 -5.58 0.13
CA THR A 229 13.15 -4.98 0.87
C THR A 229 13.63 -3.67 0.22
N ILE A 230 13.58 -3.57 -1.10
CA ILE A 230 13.84 -2.33 -1.85
C ILE A 230 12.82 -1.23 -1.46
N SER A 231 11.57 -1.59 -1.19
CA SER A 231 10.52 -0.65 -0.83
C SER A 231 10.48 -0.29 0.66
N ALA A 232 11.46 -0.72 1.47
CA ALA A 232 11.42 -0.53 2.93
C ALA A 232 11.29 0.95 3.33
N ARG A 233 12.09 1.84 2.72
CA ARG A 233 12.09 3.29 3.03
C ARG A 233 10.77 3.97 2.68
N ILE A 234 10.18 3.66 1.52
CA ILE A 234 8.88 4.25 1.11
C ILE A 234 7.72 3.70 1.93
N THR A 235 7.77 2.41 2.28
CA THR A 235 6.78 1.77 3.14
C THR A 235 6.82 2.41 4.53
N TYR A 236 8.02 2.61 5.08
CA TYR A 236 8.23 3.29 6.35
C TYR A 236 7.66 4.71 6.35
N GLY A 237 8.02 5.53 5.35
CA GLY A 237 7.55 6.93 5.28
C GLY A 237 6.03 7.05 5.21
N GLN A 238 5.37 6.15 4.47
CA GLN A 238 3.90 6.10 4.39
C GLN A 238 3.25 5.67 5.71
N TRP A 239 3.82 4.67 6.40
CA TRP A 239 3.35 4.25 7.72
C TRP A 239 3.56 5.35 8.77
N LEU A 240 4.75 5.96 8.84
CA LEU A 240 5.05 7.08 9.74
C LEU A 240 4.12 8.28 9.50
N SER A 241 3.81 8.57 8.23
CA SER A 241 2.84 9.61 7.88
C SER A 241 1.49 9.36 8.54
N ALA A 242 0.96 8.13 8.46
CA ALA A 242 -0.30 7.80 9.10
C ALA A 242 -0.27 8.03 10.62
N LEU A 243 0.84 7.68 11.29
CA LEU A 243 0.97 7.88 12.74
C LEU A 243 0.98 9.36 13.14
N LYS A 244 1.59 10.22 12.32
CA LYS A 244 1.62 11.68 12.55
C LYS A 244 0.27 12.35 12.27
N LEU A 245 -0.50 11.80 11.34
CA LEU A 245 -1.71 12.43 10.80
C LEU A 245 -2.99 11.98 11.53
N LEU A 246 -3.12 10.70 11.87
CA LEU A 246 -4.38 10.12 12.31
C LEU A 246 -4.84 10.67 13.67
N ARG A 247 -6.17 10.87 13.76
CA ARG A 247 -6.86 11.12 15.03
C ARG A 247 -7.38 9.81 15.63
N PRO A 248 -7.56 9.74 16.96
CA PRO A 248 -8.08 8.54 17.62
C PRO A 248 -9.36 8.01 16.96
N GLY A 249 -9.42 6.69 16.80
CA GLY A 249 -10.49 5.97 16.11
C GLY A 249 -10.31 5.84 14.60
N GLY A 250 -9.37 6.57 13.99
CA GLY A 250 -9.13 6.60 12.54
C GLY A 250 -8.65 5.28 11.93
N CYS A 251 -8.59 5.25 10.60
CA CYS A 251 -8.22 4.09 9.79
C CYS A 251 -7.02 4.39 8.88
N PHE A 252 -6.25 3.35 8.58
CA PHE A 252 -5.11 3.41 7.67
C PHE A 252 -5.21 2.31 6.61
N VAL A 253 -4.92 2.64 5.35
CA VAL A 253 -4.75 1.65 4.27
C VAL A 253 -3.41 1.89 3.59
N LEU A 254 -2.56 0.87 3.54
CA LEU A 254 -1.22 0.96 2.95
C LEU A 254 -0.98 -0.22 2.01
N LYS A 255 -0.55 0.07 0.79
CA LYS A 255 -0.02 -0.95 -0.10
C LYS A 255 1.28 -1.53 0.45
N LEU A 256 1.35 -2.86 0.45
CA LEU A 256 2.54 -3.65 0.75
C LEU A 256 2.85 -4.58 -0.43
N PHE A 257 4.05 -5.15 -0.41
CA PHE A 257 4.43 -6.26 -1.27
C PHE A 257 4.43 -7.56 -0.46
N ASP A 258 5.46 -8.40 -0.61
CA ASP A 258 5.63 -9.53 0.27
C ASP A 258 5.84 -9.10 1.74
N THR A 259 5.74 -10.06 2.64
CA THR A 259 5.76 -9.89 4.10
C THR A 259 6.75 -10.86 4.74
N PHE A 260 7.87 -11.15 4.04
CA PHE A 260 8.91 -12.09 4.45
C PHE A 260 10.10 -11.42 5.14
N SER A 261 10.27 -10.11 5.05
CA SER A 261 11.37 -9.39 5.68
C SER A 261 11.06 -9.08 7.16
N PRO A 262 12.10 -9.01 8.02
CA PRO A 262 11.94 -8.56 9.39
C PRO A 262 11.33 -7.18 9.53
N ASN A 263 11.68 -6.24 8.65
CA ASN A 263 11.14 -4.87 8.70
C ASN A 263 9.64 -4.84 8.41
N THR A 264 9.16 -5.60 7.42
CA THR A 264 7.72 -5.70 7.17
C THR A 264 6.98 -6.31 8.36
N ARG A 265 7.50 -7.40 8.94
CA ARG A 265 6.93 -7.97 10.16
C ARG A 265 6.90 -6.96 11.31
N ALA A 266 7.95 -6.15 11.48
CA ALA A 266 8.01 -5.14 12.52
C ALA A 266 6.92 -4.08 12.36
N PHE A 267 6.64 -3.61 11.14
CA PHE A 267 5.51 -2.70 10.89
C PHE A 267 4.17 -3.30 11.31
N LEU A 268 3.94 -4.56 10.93
CA LEU A 268 2.69 -5.26 11.25
C LEU A 268 2.57 -5.45 12.77
N TYR A 269 3.65 -5.87 13.42
CA TYR A 269 3.69 -6.07 14.86
C TYR A 269 3.42 -4.78 15.63
N LEU A 270 4.16 -3.71 15.34
CA LEU A 270 3.96 -2.40 15.97
C LEU A 270 2.55 -1.85 15.72
N SER A 271 2.00 -2.08 14.54
CA SER A 271 0.62 -1.68 14.21
C SER A 271 -0.42 -2.35 15.11
N THR A 272 -0.18 -3.57 15.58
CA THR A 272 -1.12 -4.27 16.49
C THR A 272 -1.22 -3.67 17.90
N PHE A 273 -0.29 -2.78 18.29
CA PHE A 273 -0.35 -2.05 19.56
C PHE A 273 -1.09 -0.72 19.47
N ILE A 274 -1.14 -0.12 18.27
CA ILE A 274 -1.59 1.26 18.07
C ILE A 274 -2.90 1.35 17.29
N PHE A 275 -3.48 0.21 16.90
CA PHE A 275 -4.79 0.10 16.27
C PHE A 275 -5.62 -1.01 16.92
N GLU A 276 -6.95 -0.81 17.02
CA GLU A 276 -7.88 -1.82 17.53
C GLU A 276 -7.87 -3.11 16.70
N LYS A 277 -7.72 -3.00 15.38
CA LYS A 277 -7.66 -4.15 14.47
C LYS A 277 -6.70 -3.89 13.32
N VAL A 278 -5.90 -4.88 13.00
CA VAL A 278 -4.91 -4.86 11.91
C VAL A 278 -5.18 -6.03 10.98
N HIS A 279 -5.34 -5.73 9.69
CA HIS A 279 -5.64 -6.72 8.67
C HIS A 279 -4.61 -6.67 7.54
N ILE A 280 -4.34 -7.82 6.94
CA ILE A 280 -3.73 -7.90 5.60
C ILE A 280 -4.80 -8.37 4.62
N VAL A 281 -4.96 -7.63 3.53
CA VAL A 281 -5.93 -7.94 2.48
C VAL A 281 -5.21 -8.07 1.15
N LYS A 282 -5.43 -9.17 0.43
CA LYS A 282 -5.13 -9.24 -0.99
C LYS A 282 -6.46 -9.11 -1.75
N PRO A 283 -6.80 -7.90 -2.26
CA PRO A 283 -8.10 -7.64 -2.87
C PRO A 283 -8.20 -8.33 -4.24
N LEU A 284 -9.44 -8.61 -4.68
CA LEU A 284 -9.77 -9.23 -5.96
C LEU A 284 -9.05 -8.56 -7.16
N HIS A 285 -8.98 -7.22 -7.18
CA HIS A 285 -8.30 -6.49 -8.26
C HIS A 285 -6.77 -6.38 -8.09
N SER A 286 -6.19 -6.95 -7.03
CA SER A 286 -4.76 -7.24 -6.96
C SER A 286 -4.49 -8.60 -7.59
N ARG A 287 -3.56 -8.66 -8.56
CA ARG A 287 -3.30 -9.89 -9.33
C ARG A 287 -2.90 -11.01 -8.38
N VAL A 288 -3.55 -12.17 -8.46
CA VAL A 288 -3.19 -13.33 -7.63
C VAL A 288 -1.72 -13.75 -7.82
N VAL A 289 -1.16 -13.52 -9.01
CA VAL A 289 0.23 -13.81 -9.36
C VAL A 289 1.28 -12.82 -8.84
N ASN A 290 0.88 -11.65 -8.34
CA ASN A 290 1.81 -10.65 -7.81
C ASN A 290 1.92 -10.70 -6.27
N SER A 291 2.92 -10.00 -5.75
CA SER A 291 3.16 -9.91 -4.30
C SER A 291 2.33 -8.82 -3.61
N GLU A 292 1.58 -8.00 -4.36
CA GLU A 292 0.85 -6.84 -3.83
C GLU A 292 -0.30 -7.26 -2.91
N ARG A 293 -0.35 -6.65 -1.73
CA ARG A 293 -1.39 -6.77 -0.71
C ARG A 293 -1.52 -5.43 0.03
N TYR A 294 -2.48 -5.32 0.94
CA TYR A 294 -2.78 -4.09 1.65
C TYR A 294 -2.85 -4.32 3.15
N LEU A 295 -2.08 -3.54 3.90
CA LEU A 295 -2.28 -3.36 5.33
C LEU A 295 -3.51 -2.46 5.54
N VAL A 296 -4.48 -2.94 6.31
CA VAL A 296 -5.66 -2.16 6.70
C VAL A 296 -5.78 -2.14 8.22
N CYS A 297 -5.55 -0.97 8.81
CA CYS A 297 -5.67 -0.76 10.23
C CYS A 297 -6.93 0.05 10.57
N LYS A 298 -7.61 -0.30 11.65
CA LYS A 298 -8.84 0.37 12.10
C LYS A 298 -8.76 0.71 13.58
N GLY A 299 -9.31 1.87 13.94
CA GLY A 299 -9.40 2.28 15.33
C GLY A 299 -8.04 2.67 15.88
N PHE A 300 -7.42 3.71 15.29
CA PHE A 300 -6.15 4.23 15.80
C PHE A 300 -6.29 4.60 17.29
N ILE A 301 -5.46 4.00 18.14
CA ILE A 301 -5.48 4.18 19.59
C ILE A 301 -4.63 5.40 19.97
N GLY A 302 -3.51 5.57 19.28
CA GLY A 302 -2.45 6.52 19.60
C GLY A 302 -1.11 5.81 19.67
N VAL A 303 -0.04 6.59 19.56
CA VAL A 303 1.33 6.08 19.63
C VAL A 303 1.79 6.12 21.10
N PRO A 304 2.34 5.03 21.66
CA PRO A 304 2.91 5.01 23.00
C PRO A 304 3.99 6.08 23.20
N GLU A 305 4.19 6.48 24.44
CA GLU A 305 5.22 7.46 24.78
C GLU A 305 6.61 7.01 24.30
N GLY A 306 7.40 7.94 23.77
CA GLY A 306 8.75 7.68 23.30
C GLY A 306 8.86 7.02 21.92
N TRP A 307 7.81 6.37 21.42
CA TRP A 307 7.84 5.74 20.09
C TRP A 307 8.11 6.76 18.99
N MET A 308 7.41 7.91 18.98
CA MET A 308 7.63 8.94 17.94
C MET A 308 9.08 9.43 17.90
N THR A 309 9.75 9.55 19.05
CA THR A 309 11.17 9.92 19.11
C THR A 309 12.05 8.90 18.39
N TYR A 310 11.86 7.61 18.69
CA TYR A 310 12.59 6.54 17.99
C TYR A 310 12.25 6.49 16.50
N LEU A 311 10.97 6.59 16.15
CA LEU A 311 10.53 6.46 14.77
C LEU A 311 11.01 7.62 13.88
N ASP A 312 11.09 8.83 14.42
CA ASP A 312 11.64 9.98 13.69
C ASP A 312 13.15 9.85 13.53
N ASP A 313 13.86 9.44 14.59
CA ASP A 313 15.31 9.20 14.56
C ASP A 313 15.71 8.05 13.64
N TYR A 314 14.95 6.95 13.65
CA TYR A 314 15.10 5.82 12.73
C TYR A 314 14.96 6.28 11.28
N TYR A 315 14.02 7.20 10.99
CA TYR A 315 13.84 7.66 9.63
C TYR A 315 14.97 8.58 9.17
N ASP A 316 15.35 9.52 10.02
CA ASP A 316 16.33 10.56 9.70
C ASP A 316 17.76 10.03 9.64
N ARG A 317 18.16 9.19 10.62
CA ARG A 317 19.53 8.65 10.72
C ARG A 317 19.68 7.22 10.20
N GLY A 318 18.59 6.46 10.16
CA GLY A 318 18.64 5.05 9.80
C GLY A 318 18.86 4.82 8.30
N PHE A 319 18.18 5.59 7.44
CA PHE A 319 18.31 5.50 5.98
C PHE A 319 19.32 6.52 5.43
N VAL A 320 20.53 6.05 5.12
CA VAL A 320 21.60 6.89 4.55
C VAL A 320 21.60 6.94 3.02
N ASP A 321 21.00 5.94 2.38
CA ASP A 321 20.85 5.80 0.94
C ASP A 321 19.55 5.04 0.61
N ASN A 322 19.43 4.54 -0.62
CA ASN A 322 18.30 3.73 -1.05
C ASN A 322 18.63 2.23 -1.12
N ASP A 323 19.87 1.84 -0.80
CA ASP A 323 20.36 0.47 -0.92
C ASP A 323 20.38 -0.26 0.43
N HIS A 324 20.52 0.48 1.53
CA HIS A 324 20.69 -0.04 2.87
C HIS A 324 19.52 0.34 3.77
N SER A 325 18.93 -0.67 4.41
CA SER A 325 17.83 -0.49 5.34
C SER A 325 18.26 -0.84 6.77
N PRO A 326 17.99 0.03 7.76
CA PRO A 326 18.18 -0.29 9.16
C PRO A 326 17.12 -1.30 9.64
N LEU A 327 17.47 -2.14 10.61
CA LEU A 327 16.51 -3.06 11.24
C LEU A 327 15.60 -2.29 12.21
N LEU A 328 14.27 -2.34 12.01
CA LEU A 328 13.30 -1.58 12.80
C LEU A 328 13.10 -2.12 14.22
N LEU A 329 13.20 -3.44 14.40
CA LEU A 329 13.14 -4.09 15.71
C LEU A 329 14.13 -5.24 15.75
N PRO A 330 14.81 -5.48 16.88
CA PRO A 330 15.54 -6.73 17.08
C PRO A 330 14.62 -7.93 16.82
N LEU A 331 15.14 -8.95 16.12
CA LEU A 331 14.35 -10.09 15.64
C LEU A 331 13.67 -10.83 16.81
N GLU A 332 14.34 -10.85 17.96
CA GLU A 332 13.91 -11.52 19.17
C GLU A 332 12.65 -10.89 19.78
N VAL A 333 12.38 -9.61 19.50
CA VAL A 333 11.20 -8.91 20.04
C VAL A 333 9.93 -9.54 19.48
N MET A 334 9.88 -9.77 18.17
CA MET A 334 8.73 -10.39 17.51
C MET A 334 8.72 -11.91 17.70
N ALA A 335 9.90 -12.56 17.67
CA ALA A 335 10.01 -14.02 17.79
C ALA A 335 9.45 -14.57 19.13
N ARG A 336 9.37 -13.74 20.18
CA ARG A 336 8.78 -14.11 21.47
C ARG A 336 7.25 -14.16 21.45
N ASP A 337 6.59 -13.46 20.53
CA ASP A 337 5.14 -13.46 20.40
C ASP A 337 4.74 -14.54 19.39
N THR A 338 4.47 -15.74 19.89
CA THR A 338 4.11 -16.89 19.06
C THR A 338 2.75 -16.73 18.40
N VAL A 339 1.82 -15.98 19.00
CA VAL A 339 0.50 -15.68 18.40
C VAL A 339 0.69 -14.84 17.14
N PHE A 340 1.55 -13.82 17.21
CA PHE A 340 1.89 -13.00 16.07
C PHE A 340 2.63 -13.79 14.99
N MET A 341 3.71 -14.50 15.37
CA MET A 341 4.54 -15.22 14.41
C MET A 341 3.75 -16.29 13.66
N SER A 342 2.98 -17.13 14.37
CA SER A 342 2.16 -18.16 13.71
C SER A 342 1.09 -17.56 12.78
N GLY A 343 0.48 -16.42 13.16
CA GLY A 343 -0.48 -15.74 12.29
C GLY A 343 0.15 -15.15 11.02
N ILE A 344 1.37 -14.63 11.10
CA ILE A 344 2.14 -14.18 9.93
C ILE A 344 2.51 -15.37 9.05
N GLU A 345 2.94 -16.48 9.66
CA GLU A 345 3.35 -17.67 8.92
C GLU A 345 2.19 -18.28 8.12
N GLU A 346 1.04 -18.48 8.75
CA GLU A 346 -0.19 -18.99 8.12
C GLU A 346 -0.66 -18.08 6.97
N MET A 347 -0.62 -16.77 7.18
CA MET A 347 -0.96 -15.78 6.15
C MET A 347 -0.03 -15.90 4.94
N ASN A 348 1.29 -15.94 5.19
CA ASN A 348 2.30 -16.04 4.14
C ASN A 348 2.14 -17.36 3.36
N GLU A 349 1.93 -18.48 4.06
CA GLU A 349 1.68 -19.79 3.44
C GLU A 349 0.44 -19.77 2.54
N THR A 350 -0.66 -19.20 3.03
CA THR A 350 -1.90 -19.14 2.25
C THR A 350 -1.76 -18.28 1.00
N ILE A 351 -1.13 -17.10 1.12
CA ILE A 351 -0.92 -16.21 -0.04
C ILE A 351 0.06 -16.84 -1.03
N ALA A 352 1.17 -17.41 -0.54
CA ALA A 352 2.17 -18.07 -1.36
C ALA A 352 1.60 -19.28 -2.10
N ALA A 353 0.79 -20.11 -1.44
CA ALA A 353 0.13 -21.26 -2.08
C ALA A 353 -0.77 -20.82 -3.24
N ASN A 354 -1.65 -19.82 -3.01
CA ASN A 354 -2.49 -19.26 -4.07
C ASN A 354 -1.66 -18.69 -5.23
N GLN A 355 -0.58 -17.97 -4.92
CA GLN A 355 0.30 -17.38 -5.93
C GLN A 355 1.00 -18.46 -6.76
N LYS A 356 1.55 -19.50 -6.12
CA LYS A 356 2.21 -20.62 -6.81
C LYS A 356 1.25 -21.37 -7.74
N ILE A 357 0.04 -21.69 -7.27
CA ILE A 357 -0.99 -22.32 -8.12
C ILE A 357 -1.28 -21.44 -9.34
N ALA A 358 -1.47 -20.13 -9.15
CA ALA A 358 -1.75 -19.21 -10.24
C ALA A 358 -0.60 -19.10 -11.26
N LEU A 359 0.66 -19.07 -10.78
CA LEU A 359 1.85 -19.06 -11.63
C LEU A 359 1.96 -20.35 -12.44
N SER A 360 1.76 -21.51 -11.81
CA SER A 360 1.75 -22.80 -12.49
C SER A 360 0.64 -22.92 -13.53
N MET A 361 -0.55 -22.36 -13.27
CA MET A 361 -1.62 -22.31 -14.27
C MET A 361 -1.21 -21.55 -15.53
N ILE A 362 -0.44 -20.45 -15.40
CA ILE A 362 0.06 -19.69 -16.56
C ILE A 362 1.08 -20.52 -17.35
N VAL A 363 2.04 -21.14 -16.67
CA VAL A 363 3.07 -21.99 -17.33
C VAL A 363 2.40 -23.13 -18.10
N LYS A 364 1.47 -23.86 -17.47
CA LYS A 364 0.74 -24.96 -18.11
C LYS A 364 -0.07 -24.50 -19.33
N ALA A 365 -0.76 -23.36 -19.23
CA ALA A 365 -1.49 -22.80 -20.37
C ALA A 365 -0.54 -22.43 -21.52
N ALA A 366 0.64 -21.89 -21.22
CA ALA A 366 1.65 -21.58 -22.23
C ALA A 366 2.20 -22.86 -22.91
N GLU A 367 2.49 -23.90 -22.13
CA GLU A 367 2.95 -25.21 -22.64
C GLU A 367 1.89 -25.91 -23.51
N ALA A 368 0.61 -25.71 -23.19
CA ALA A 368 -0.52 -26.19 -24.00
C ALA A 368 -0.73 -25.38 -25.30
N GLY A 369 0.12 -24.39 -25.57
CA GLY A 369 0.03 -23.55 -26.77
C GLY A 369 -1.08 -22.50 -26.72
N GLU A 370 -1.63 -22.21 -25.53
CA GLU A 370 -2.61 -21.14 -25.42
C GLU A 370 -1.96 -19.78 -25.71
N THR A 371 -2.60 -19.03 -26.59
CA THR A 371 -2.28 -17.61 -26.81
C THR A 371 -3.49 -16.79 -26.36
N GLY A 372 -3.25 -15.77 -25.54
CA GLY A 372 -4.30 -14.84 -25.17
C GLY A 372 -4.31 -13.63 -26.12
N GLU A 373 -5.49 -13.10 -26.39
CA GLU A 373 -5.62 -11.78 -26.98
C GLU A 373 -5.09 -10.75 -25.98
N VAL A 374 -4.02 -10.05 -26.35
CA VAL A 374 -3.65 -8.81 -25.67
C VAL A 374 -4.53 -7.73 -26.28
N PRO A 375 -5.27 -6.93 -25.49
CA PRO A 375 -5.91 -5.73 -26.01
C PRO A 375 -4.88 -4.96 -26.83
N ALA A 376 -5.26 -4.44 -28.01
CA ALA A 376 -4.38 -3.60 -28.81
C ALA A 376 -3.71 -2.57 -27.89
N GLU A 377 -2.43 -2.28 -28.10
CA GLU A 377 -1.63 -1.32 -27.33
C GLU A 377 -2.46 -0.04 -27.07
N GLU A 378 -3.17 0.00 -25.96
CA GLU A 378 -3.33 1.23 -25.22
C GLU A 378 -1.96 1.41 -24.62
N ASP A 379 -1.10 2.06 -25.39
CA ASP A 379 0.12 2.69 -24.95
C ASP A 379 0.10 2.85 -23.42
N GLU A 380 1.01 2.19 -22.70
CA GLU A 380 1.49 2.73 -21.42
C GLU A 380 2.27 4.05 -21.64
N GLN A 381 1.88 4.85 -22.64
CA GLN A 381 2.01 6.29 -22.57
C GLN A 381 1.06 6.73 -21.45
N GLU A 382 1.67 7.07 -20.32
CA GLU A 382 1.43 8.35 -19.70
C GLU A 382 0.70 9.31 -20.66
N ASN A 383 -0.61 9.39 -20.51
CA ASN A 383 -1.51 9.94 -21.52
C ASN A 383 -1.11 11.39 -21.85
N PRO A 384 -0.88 11.73 -23.13
CA PRO A 384 -0.69 13.10 -23.55
C PRO A 384 -1.98 13.87 -23.30
N SER A 385 -1.81 15.11 -22.84
CA SER A 385 -2.82 16.14 -22.65
C SER A 385 -3.96 16.07 -23.67
N GLY A 386 -5.15 15.67 -23.21
CA GLY A 386 -6.41 15.89 -23.92
C GLY A 386 -6.79 17.38 -23.86
N ALA A 387 -6.13 18.21 -24.67
CA ALA A 387 -6.59 19.54 -25.00
C ALA A 387 -7.89 19.42 -25.81
N ASN A 388 -9.02 19.47 -25.13
CA ASN A 388 -10.30 19.59 -25.81
C ASN A 388 -10.42 21.03 -26.36
N LYS A 389 -10.02 21.21 -27.63
CA LYS A 389 -10.39 22.39 -28.43
C LYS A 389 -11.92 22.43 -28.51
N ARG A 390 -12.54 23.25 -27.66
CA ARG A 390 -13.87 23.77 -27.97
C ARG A 390 -13.69 24.76 -29.12
N SER A 391 -14.22 24.40 -30.27
CA SER A 391 -14.56 25.33 -31.35
C SER A 391 -15.39 26.47 -30.77
N ARG A 392 -14.96 27.71 -31.06
CA ARG A 392 -15.82 28.90 -30.93
C ARG A 392 -16.92 28.80 -32.01
N PRO A 393 -18.16 29.18 -31.72
CA PRO A 393 -19.07 29.58 -32.78
C PRO A 393 -18.57 30.92 -33.34
N ASP A 394 -18.56 31.02 -34.67
CA ASP A 394 -18.48 32.28 -35.39
C ASP A 394 -19.74 33.08 -35.05
N ASP A 395 -19.57 34.26 -34.46
CA ASP A 395 -20.58 35.31 -34.46
C ASP A 395 -20.26 36.22 -35.65
N ASP A 396 -20.96 35.98 -36.75
CA ASP A 396 -21.25 36.98 -37.77
C ASP A 396 -22.51 37.76 -37.34
N GLU A 397 -22.44 39.08 -37.53
CA GLU A 397 -23.44 40.17 -37.31
C GLU A 397 -23.57 40.79 -35.90
#